data_AF-F4XUQ0-F1
#
_entry.id   AF-F4XUQ0-F1
#
_cell.length_a   1.000
_cell.length_b   1.000
_cell.length_c   1.000
_cell.angle_alpha   90.00
_cell.angle_beta   90.00
_cell.angle_gamma   90.00
#
_symmetry.space_group_name_H-M   'P 1'
#
loop_
_entity.id
_entity.type
_entity.pdbx_description
1 polymer ?
#
loop_
_entity_poly.entity_id
_entity_poly.type
_entity_poly.pdbx_seq_one_letter_code
_entity_poly.pdbx_strand_id
1 'polypeptide(L)'
;MSKRKKKSGTTKKLSTQVVPVIGMSMAVETELFAIMQRLGIVRSESYNKLGSVSHWGLDWRKAYPEVRSLRTPESLGLPSKLMEWTVSDVAKAISAQQAAGIEALGKILHKRFPGKENEQRRSQCYKQLSTPSFLSDPFLHRIVRKTFRRGHSWVKNQIVYQQDGYSCKRIYRYTYQLELAGLRRGKRNRLLVRSNRKITGQIRLIYNPLLQRFEIHFLVNYGVVNVTSERRCLGVDKGYTEVFYDSDGRAYGLGLGKLATNKSDRIVKKNRNRGQLWALHRKLEKIDPAKSARILEII
;
A
#
# COMPACT_ATOMS: atom_id res chain seq x y z
N MET A 1 7.21 -14.58 -45.66
CA MET A 1 7.19 -13.37 -44.81
C MET A 1 6.57 -13.70 -43.45
N SER A 2 7.39 -13.79 -42.40
CA SER A 2 6.93 -14.11 -41.04
C SER A 2 6.06 -12.99 -40.48
N LYS A 3 4.79 -13.30 -40.17
CA LYS A 3 3.86 -12.37 -39.51
C LYS A 3 4.48 -11.94 -38.19
N ARG A 4 4.88 -10.66 -38.11
CA ARG A 4 5.36 -10.00 -36.89
C ARG A 4 4.28 -10.16 -35.81
N LYS A 5 4.47 -11.14 -34.90
CA LYS A 5 3.60 -11.35 -33.73
C LYS A 5 3.49 -10.02 -32.98
N LYS A 6 2.26 -9.50 -32.82
CA LYS A 6 1.99 -8.31 -32.01
C LYS A 6 2.61 -8.54 -30.62
N LYS A 7 3.62 -7.73 -30.26
CA LYS A 7 4.12 -7.68 -28.87
C LYS A 7 2.95 -7.26 -27.98
N SER A 8 2.43 -8.21 -27.22
CA SER A 8 1.45 -7.99 -26.17
C SER A 8 2.06 -7.10 -25.07
N GLY A 9 1.25 -6.17 -24.55
CA GLY A 9 1.70 -5.00 -23.80
C GLY A 9 2.53 -5.30 -22.55
N THR A 10 3.58 -4.52 -22.35
CA THR A 10 4.39 -4.48 -21.13
C THR A 10 3.55 -3.91 -19.99
N THR A 11 3.32 -4.70 -18.94
CA THR A 11 2.54 -4.25 -17.77
C THR A 11 3.42 -4.23 -16.52
N LYS A 12 3.37 -3.12 -15.75
CA LYS A 12 4.05 -3.03 -14.45
C LYS A 12 3.34 -3.93 -13.45
N LYS A 13 4.08 -4.82 -12.80
CA LYS A 13 3.56 -5.67 -11.72
C LYS A 13 3.67 -4.91 -10.40
N LEU A 14 2.58 -4.27 -10.01
CA LEU A 14 2.43 -3.57 -8.73
C LEU A 14 1.61 -4.45 -7.77
N SER A 15 2.02 -4.56 -6.52
CA SER A 15 1.20 -5.17 -5.48
C SER A 15 1.27 -4.39 -4.18
N THR A 16 0.15 -4.30 -3.48
CA THR A 16 0.16 -3.83 -2.09
C THR A 16 0.72 -4.94 -1.21
N GLN A 17 1.74 -4.63 -0.43
CA GLN A 17 2.22 -5.49 0.65
C GLN A 17 1.57 -5.05 1.95
N VAL A 18 1.12 -6.03 2.74
CA VAL A 18 0.51 -5.83 4.05
C VAL A 18 1.45 -6.46 5.07
N VAL A 19 1.95 -5.65 6.00
CA VAL A 19 2.88 -6.12 7.04
C VAL A 19 2.34 -5.79 8.42
N PRO A 20 2.38 -6.75 9.37
CA PRO A 20 1.86 -6.53 10.71
C PRO A 20 2.84 -5.67 11.53
N VAL A 21 2.28 -4.78 12.35
CA VAL A 21 3.01 -4.12 13.43
C VAL A 21 3.11 -5.11 14.58
N ILE A 22 4.33 -5.35 15.05
CA ILE A 22 4.66 -6.37 16.06
C ILE A 22 5.04 -5.77 17.42
N GLY A 23 5.17 -4.46 17.52
CA GLY A 23 5.47 -3.80 18.79
C GLY A 23 5.30 -2.29 18.73
N MET A 24 4.68 -1.74 19.77
CA MET A 24 4.58 -0.31 20.06
C MET A 24 4.29 -0.12 21.56
N SER A 25 4.41 1.10 22.07
CA SER A 25 3.96 1.43 23.42
C SER A 25 2.47 1.77 23.44
N MET A 26 1.82 1.55 24.59
CA MET A 26 0.40 1.89 24.80
C MET A 26 0.10 3.37 24.51
N ALA A 27 1.02 4.27 24.87
CA ALA A 27 0.87 5.70 24.58
C ALA A 27 0.85 5.99 23.07
N VAL A 28 1.66 5.28 22.27
CA VAL A 28 1.66 5.41 20.82
C VAL A 28 0.37 4.84 20.23
N GLU A 29 -0.09 3.69 20.71
CA GLU A 29 -1.35 3.09 20.26
C GLU A 29 -2.54 4.04 20.44
N THR A 30 -2.71 4.58 21.64
CA THR A 30 -3.77 5.56 21.95
C THR A 30 -3.68 6.80 21.06
N GLU A 31 -2.48 7.32 20.83
CA GLU A 31 -2.28 8.48 19.95
C GLU A 31 -2.68 8.17 18.50
N LEU A 32 -2.32 6.98 17.98
CA LEU A 32 -2.68 6.57 16.63
C LEU A 32 -4.20 6.42 16.45
N PHE A 33 -4.91 5.86 17.43
CA PHE A 33 -6.37 5.81 17.38
C PHE A 33 -7.00 7.21 17.37
N ALA A 34 -6.49 8.12 18.20
CA ALA A 34 -6.96 9.51 18.21
C ALA A 34 -6.75 10.19 16.85
N ILE A 35 -5.57 10.01 16.23
CA ILE A 35 -5.29 10.53 14.88
C ILE A 35 -6.26 9.92 13.86
N MET A 36 -6.46 8.59 13.88
CA MET A 36 -7.34 7.88 12.96
C MET A 36 -8.77 8.43 12.97
N GLN A 37 -9.33 8.69 14.15
CA GLN A 37 -10.67 9.25 14.31
C GLN A 37 -10.77 10.67 13.76
N ARG A 38 -9.81 11.54 14.11
CA ARG A 38 -9.76 12.93 13.60
C ARG A 38 -9.63 12.97 12.07
N LEU A 39 -8.78 12.11 11.51
CA LEU A 39 -8.66 11.97 10.06
C LEU A 39 -9.89 11.31 9.41
N GLY A 40 -10.68 10.56 10.17
CA GLY A 40 -12.02 10.08 9.78
C GLY A 40 -12.96 11.21 9.38
N ILE A 41 -12.99 12.27 10.20
CA ILE A 41 -13.77 13.48 9.93
C ILE A 41 -13.27 14.15 8.65
N VAL A 42 -11.95 14.40 8.57
CA VAL A 42 -11.31 15.00 7.38
C VAL A 42 -11.64 14.23 6.11
N ARG A 43 -11.55 12.88 6.11
CA ARG A 43 -11.87 12.08 4.93
C ARG A 43 -13.33 12.24 4.51
N SER A 44 -14.25 12.19 5.47
CA SER A 44 -15.69 12.30 5.22
C SER A 44 -16.03 13.67 4.62
N GLU A 45 -15.51 14.74 5.22
CA GLU A 45 -15.70 16.13 4.74
C GLU A 45 -15.05 16.37 3.38
N SER A 46 -13.85 15.82 3.15
CA SER A 46 -13.17 15.91 1.86
C SER A 46 -13.96 15.25 0.75
N TYR A 47 -14.48 14.03 0.97
CA TYR A 47 -15.37 13.36 0.01
C TYR A 47 -16.63 14.18 -0.25
N ASN A 48 -17.18 14.76 0.80
CA ASN A 48 -18.36 15.61 0.69
C ASN A 48 -18.08 16.86 -0.16
N LYS A 49 -16.99 17.57 0.09
CA LYS A 49 -16.67 18.79 -0.66
C LYS A 49 -16.21 18.47 -2.09
N LEU A 50 -15.21 17.61 -2.23
CA LEU A 50 -14.48 17.37 -3.49
C LEU A 50 -15.15 16.34 -4.40
N GLY A 51 -16.02 15.47 -3.86
CA GLY A 51 -16.74 14.47 -4.63
C GLY A 51 -17.92 15.03 -5.43
N SER A 52 -18.20 16.32 -5.32
CA SER A 52 -19.23 16.98 -6.12
C SER A 52 -18.78 17.18 -7.57
N VAL A 53 -19.76 17.37 -8.44
CA VAL A 53 -19.53 17.69 -9.86
C VAL A 53 -18.82 19.04 -10.03
N SER A 54 -18.95 19.98 -9.08
CA SER A 54 -18.25 21.28 -9.13
C SER A 54 -16.73 21.17 -9.05
N HIS A 55 -16.20 20.06 -8.52
CA HIS A 55 -14.76 19.78 -8.44
C HIS A 55 -14.34 18.69 -9.44
N TRP A 56 -15.10 18.51 -10.51
CA TRP A 56 -14.76 17.55 -11.56
C TRP A 56 -13.43 17.90 -12.23
N GLY A 57 -12.52 16.93 -12.31
CA GLY A 57 -11.19 17.13 -12.89
C GLY A 57 -10.25 18.00 -12.05
N LEU A 58 -10.56 18.26 -10.77
CA LEU A 58 -9.66 18.99 -9.88
C LEU A 58 -8.33 18.23 -9.70
N ASP A 59 -7.20 18.93 -9.87
CA ASP A 59 -5.89 18.38 -9.52
C ASP A 59 -5.80 18.18 -8.00
N TRP A 60 -5.45 16.96 -7.58
CA TRP A 60 -5.28 16.59 -6.17
C TRP A 60 -4.32 17.52 -5.42
N ARG A 61 -3.35 18.14 -6.11
CA ARG A 61 -2.42 19.13 -5.50
C ARG A 61 -3.13 20.41 -5.06
N LYS A 62 -4.25 20.76 -5.69
CA LYS A 62 -5.07 21.94 -5.38
C LYS A 62 -6.21 21.63 -4.43
N ALA A 63 -6.38 20.38 -4.01
CA ALA A 63 -7.49 19.94 -3.17
C ALA A 63 -7.40 20.42 -1.71
N TYR A 64 -6.18 20.60 -1.18
CA TYR A 64 -6.02 20.95 0.23
C TYR A 64 -6.58 22.33 0.60
N PRO A 65 -6.33 23.41 -0.15
CA PRO A 65 -6.98 24.71 0.08
C PRO A 65 -8.51 24.65 0.10
N GLU A 66 -9.12 23.90 -0.81
CA GLU A 66 -10.59 23.76 -0.92
C GLU A 66 -11.21 23.18 0.35
N VAL A 67 -10.58 22.15 0.93
CA VAL A 67 -11.05 21.54 2.19
C VAL A 67 -10.69 22.42 3.39
N ARG A 68 -9.56 23.13 3.33
CA ARG A 68 -9.12 24.02 4.41
C ARG A 68 -10.07 25.21 4.63
N SER A 69 -10.80 25.63 3.59
CA SER A 69 -11.87 26.63 3.70
C SER A 69 -13.03 26.18 4.60
N LEU A 70 -13.25 24.86 4.71
CA LEU A 70 -14.30 24.25 5.52
C LEU A 70 -13.78 23.82 6.90
N ARG A 71 -12.56 23.25 6.94
CA ARG A 71 -11.99 22.63 8.14
C ARG A 71 -10.52 22.98 8.28
N THR A 72 -10.15 23.58 9.39
CA THR A 72 -8.75 23.88 9.70
C THR A 72 -8.09 22.74 10.49
N PRO A 73 -6.80 22.45 10.30
CA PRO A 73 -6.08 21.45 11.09
C PRO A 73 -6.16 21.72 12.60
N GLU A 74 -6.11 23.00 12.99
CA GLU A 74 -6.14 23.45 14.38
C GLU A 74 -7.46 23.08 15.06
N SER A 75 -8.60 23.16 14.35
CA SER A 75 -9.91 22.79 14.89
C SER A 75 -10.03 21.32 15.30
N LEU A 76 -9.17 20.44 14.76
CA LEU A 76 -9.11 19.02 15.10
C LEU A 76 -7.87 18.67 15.93
N GLY A 77 -7.05 19.66 16.30
CA GLY A 77 -5.75 19.46 16.93
C GLY A 77 -4.83 18.56 16.11
N LEU A 78 -4.90 18.65 14.77
CA LEU A 78 -4.09 17.87 13.85
C LEU A 78 -2.92 18.70 13.29
N PRO A 79 -1.74 18.10 13.10
CA PRO A 79 -0.73 18.67 12.25
C PRO A 79 -1.23 18.87 10.81
N SER A 80 -0.96 20.05 10.24
CA SER A 80 -1.35 20.42 8.87
C SER A 80 -0.95 19.36 7.82
N LYS A 81 0.25 18.77 7.93
CA LYS A 81 0.72 17.74 6.99
C LYS A 81 -0.09 16.44 7.03
N LEU A 82 -0.55 16.00 8.21
CA LEU A 82 -1.39 14.79 8.30
C LEU A 82 -2.75 15.02 7.63
N MET A 83 -3.30 16.22 7.79
CA MET A 83 -4.54 16.61 7.13
C MET A 83 -4.33 16.71 5.61
N GLU A 84 -3.28 17.40 5.15
CA GLU A 84 -2.92 17.55 3.73
C GLU A 84 -2.77 16.20 3.01
N TRP A 85 -2.05 15.25 3.61
CA TRP A 85 -1.87 13.91 3.02
C TRP A 85 -3.19 13.14 2.93
N THR A 86 -4.05 13.31 3.93
CA THR A 86 -5.37 12.68 3.96
C THR A 86 -6.29 13.26 2.88
N VAL A 87 -6.32 14.59 2.73
CA VAL A 87 -7.08 15.26 1.66
C VAL A 87 -6.55 14.86 0.29
N SER A 88 -5.23 14.82 0.12
CA SER A 88 -4.58 14.39 -1.12
C SER A 88 -4.94 12.95 -1.51
N ASP A 89 -5.00 12.04 -0.53
CA ASP A 89 -5.39 10.63 -0.77
C ASP A 89 -6.85 10.53 -1.23
N VAL A 90 -7.75 11.26 -0.57
CA VAL A 90 -9.17 11.33 -0.97
C VAL A 90 -9.33 11.93 -2.36
N ALA A 91 -8.66 13.03 -2.66
CA ALA A 91 -8.72 13.66 -3.97
C ALA A 91 -8.25 12.72 -5.08
N LYS A 92 -7.16 11.98 -4.87
CA LYS A 92 -6.69 10.94 -5.82
C LYS A 92 -7.73 9.83 -6.03
N ALA A 93 -8.39 9.39 -4.96
CA ALA A 93 -9.45 8.38 -5.07
C ALA A 93 -10.65 8.89 -5.88
N ILE A 94 -11.05 10.15 -5.67
CA ILE A 94 -12.11 10.81 -6.44
C ILE A 94 -11.71 10.94 -7.91
N SER A 95 -10.49 11.38 -8.22
CA SER A 95 -10.00 11.46 -9.61
C SER A 95 -10.03 10.09 -10.29
N ALA A 96 -9.65 9.02 -9.58
CA ALA A 96 -9.74 7.66 -10.10
C ALA A 96 -11.20 7.23 -10.35
N GLN A 97 -12.13 7.57 -9.46
CA GLN A 97 -13.56 7.32 -9.63
C GLN A 97 -14.13 8.09 -10.83
N GLN A 98 -13.76 9.37 -11.01
CA GLN A 98 -14.16 10.19 -12.15
C GLN A 98 -13.65 9.57 -13.46
N ALA A 99 -12.37 9.17 -13.52
CA ALA A 99 -11.79 8.51 -14.69
C ALA A 99 -12.51 7.20 -15.04
N ALA A 100 -12.81 6.36 -14.03
CA ALA A 100 -13.62 5.15 -14.23
C ALA A 100 -15.04 5.48 -14.72
N GLY A 101 -15.63 6.58 -14.24
CA GLY A 101 -16.90 7.11 -14.71
C GLY A 101 -16.87 7.51 -16.19
N ILE A 102 -15.81 8.21 -16.64
CA ILE A 102 -15.62 8.59 -18.04
C ILE A 102 -15.55 7.36 -18.94
N GLU A 103 -14.80 6.33 -18.53
CA GLU A 103 -14.71 5.07 -19.27
C GLU A 103 -16.08 4.37 -19.38
N ALA A 104 -16.84 4.33 -18.28
CA ALA A 104 -18.19 3.76 -18.28
C ALA A 104 -19.16 4.56 -19.18
N LEU A 105 -19.07 5.89 -19.16
CA LEU A 105 -19.84 6.78 -20.04
C LEU A 105 -19.48 6.60 -21.52
N GLY A 106 -18.22 6.26 -21.81
CA GLY A 106 -17.75 5.95 -23.16
C GLY A 106 -18.62 4.91 -23.86
N LYS A 107 -19.03 3.85 -23.15
CA LYS A 107 -19.94 2.82 -23.67
C LYS A 107 -21.31 3.39 -24.07
N ILE A 108 -21.80 4.40 -23.33
CA ILE A 108 -23.07 5.08 -23.64
C ILE A 108 -22.91 5.94 -24.89
N LEU A 109 -21.79 6.67 -25.02
CA LEU A 109 -21.49 7.48 -26.20
C LEU A 109 -21.41 6.63 -27.47
N HIS A 110 -20.77 5.46 -27.39
CA HIS A 110 -20.69 4.52 -28.52
C HIS A 110 -22.06 3.96 -28.94
N LYS A 111 -22.99 3.76 -27.99
CA LYS A 111 -24.37 3.35 -28.30
C LYS A 111 -25.19 4.50 -28.90
N ARG A 112 -25.02 5.72 -28.39
CA ARG A 112 -25.77 6.90 -28.84
C ARG A 112 -25.33 7.39 -30.21
N PHE A 113 -24.03 7.32 -30.47
CA PHE A 113 -23.41 7.73 -31.72
C PHE A 113 -22.63 6.54 -32.30
N PRO A 114 -23.31 5.58 -32.95
CA PRO A 114 -22.66 4.43 -33.59
C PRO A 114 -21.92 4.84 -34.88
N GLY A 115 -21.17 3.92 -35.47
CA GLY A 115 -20.52 4.14 -36.78
C GLY A 115 -19.21 4.95 -36.74
N LYS A 116 -18.46 4.94 -37.85
CA LYS A 116 -17.18 5.65 -37.98
C LYS A 116 -17.38 7.15 -38.23
N GLU A 117 -18.45 7.53 -38.90
CA GLU A 117 -18.87 8.90 -39.18
C GLU A 117 -19.01 9.75 -37.91
N ASN A 118 -19.35 9.13 -36.78
CA ASN A 118 -19.50 9.79 -35.49
C ASN A 118 -18.22 9.82 -34.63
N GLU A 119 -17.08 9.37 -35.15
CA GLU A 119 -15.83 9.29 -34.38
C GLU A 119 -15.35 10.65 -33.86
N GLN A 120 -15.41 11.69 -34.70
CA GLN A 120 -15.06 13.05 -34.29
C GLN A 120 -15.97 13.56 -33.17
N ARG A 121 -17.28 13.29 -33.26
CA ARG A 121 -18.25 13.67 -32.24
C ARG A 121 -17.98 12.98 -30.91
N ARG A 122 -17.71 11.67 -30.91
CA ARG A 122 -17.34 10.93 -29.70
C ARG A 122 -16.06 11.48 -29.07
N SER A 123 -15.03 11.77 -29.88
CA SER A 123 -13.77 12.37 -29.42
C SER A 123 -14.01 13.73 -28.73
N GLN A 124 -14.85 14.60 -29.33
CA GLN A 124 -15.24 15.87 -28.72
C GLN A 124 -15.95 15.67 -27.38
N CYS A 125 -16.90 14.72 -27.29
CA CYS A 125 -17.57 14.40 -26.03
C CYS A 125 -16.58 13.91 -24.96
N TYR A 126 -15.62 13.04 -25.29
CA TYR A 126 -14.59 12.62 -24.32
C TYR A 126 -13.72 13.79 -23.83
N LYS A 127 -13.37 14.70 -24.75
CA LYS A 127 -12.60 15.91 -24.42
C LYS A 127 -13.39 16.81 -23.46
N GLN A 128 -14.70 16.96 -23.70
CA GLN A 128 -15.59 17.70 -22.81
C GLN A 128 -15.74 17.02 -21.44
N LEU A 129 -15.91 15.69 -21.39
CA LEU A 129 -16.00 14.93 -20.15
C LEU A 129 -14.73 14.97 -19.30
N SER A 130 -13.58 15.29 -19.90
CA SER A 130 -12.31 15.41 -19.17
C SER A 130 -12.17 16.72 -18.40
N THR A 131 -13.07 17.68 -18.62
CA THR A 131 -13.05 19.01 -17.98
C THR A 131 -14.45 19.39 -17.50
N PRO A 132 -14.64 20.45 -16.69
CA PRO A 132 -15.98 20.90 -16.32
C PRO A 132 -16.87 21.39 -17.50
N SER A 133 -16.34 21.46 -18.73
CA SER A 133 -17.06 21.95 -19.91
C SER A 133 -18.31 21.13 -20.27
N PHE A 134 -18.38 19.86 -19.87
CA PHE A 134 -19.57 19.03 -20.11
C PHE A 134 -20.84 19.56 -19.42
N LEU A 135 -20.71 20.45 -18.43
CA LEU A 135 -21.85 21.05 -17.74
C LEU A 135 -22.73 21.91 -18.65
N SER A 136 -22.12 22.49 -19.68
CA SER A 136 -22.80 23.30 -20.70
C SER A 136 -23.53 22.46 -21.76
N ASP A 137 -23.17 21.17 -21.90
CA ASP A 137 -23.87 20.25 -22.80
C ASP A 137 -25.01 19.53 -22.03
N PRO A 138 -26.29 19.75 -22.38
CA PRO A 138 -27.41 19.18 -21.64
C PRO A 138 -27.41 17.63 -21.62
N PHE A 139 -26.93 17.00 -22.68
CA PHE A 139 -26.85 15.55 -22.77
C PHE A 139 -25.73 15.00 -21.90
N LEU A 140 -24.51 15.53 -22.02
CA LEU A 140 -23.37 15.08 -21.23
C LEU A 140 -23.58 15.34 -19.73
N HIS A 141 -24.10 16.51 -19.38
CA HIS A 141 -24.46 16.83 -18.00
C HIS A 141 -25.48 15.82 -17.45
N ARG A 142 -26.53 15.48 -18.22
CA ARG A 142 -27.54 14.52 -17.79
C ARG A 142 -26.97 13.12 -17.58
N ILE A 143 -26.13 12.63 -18.50
CA ILE A 143 -25.57 11.28 -18.36
C ILE A 143 -24.58 11.21 -17.19
N VAL A 144 -23.72 12.22 -17.00
CA VAL A 144 -22.79 12.27 -15.86
C VAL A 144 -23.56 12.26 -14.55
N ARG A 145 -24.61 13.07 -14.42
CA ARG A 145 -25.44 13.10 -13.20
C ARG A 145 -26.11 11.75 -12.89
N LYS A 146 -26.50 11.00 -13.92
CA LYS A 146 -27.12 9.68 -13.76
C LYS A 146 -26.11 8.59 -13.37
N THR A 147 -24.89 8.64 -13.90
CA THR A 147 -23.89 7.58 -13.70
C THR A 147 -22.95 7.86 -12.54
N PHE A 148 -22.52 9.10 -12.38
CA PHE A 148 -21.59 9.50 -11.33
C PHE A 148 -22.38 9.95 -10.10
N ARG A 149 -22.33 9.12 -9.05
CA ARG A 149 -22.82 9.49 -7.73
C ARG A 149 -21.65 9.97 -6.89
N ARG A 150 -21.89 11.06 -6.15
CA ARG A 150 -20.96 11.59 -5.17
C ARG A 150 -20.59 10.49 -4.16
N GLY A 151 -19.29 10.33 -3.94
CA GLY A 151 -18.76 9.36 -2.98
C GLY A 151 -18.89 9.83 -1.54
N HIS A 152 -18.93 8.87 -0.62
CA HIS A 152 -18.85 9.08 0.82
C HIS A 152 -17.83 8.10 1.41
N SER A 153 -17.18 8.48 2.52
CA SER A 153 -16.25 7.61 3.24
C SER A 153 -16.71 7.44 4.67
N TRP A 154 -16.86 6.18 5.09
CA TRP A 154 -17.06 5.80 6.49
C TRP A 154 -15.79 5.20 7.13
N VAL A 155 -14.68 5.18 6.38
CA VAL A 155 -13.39 4.70 6.88
C VAL A 155 -12.94 5.61 8.03
N LYS A 156 -12.57 5.04 9.17
CA LYS A 156 -12.11 5.77 10.37
C LYS A 156 -10.87 5.16 11.01
N ASN A 157 -10.33 4.09 10.45
CA ASN A 157 -9.30 3.24 11.06
C ASN A 157 -7.97 3.29 10.27
N GLN A 158 -7.66 4.40 9.60
CA GLN A 158 -6.44 4.50 8.79
C GLN A 158 -5.74 5.86 8.89
N ILE A 159 -4.43 5.86 8.70
CA ILE A 159 -3.60 7.07 8.55
C ILE A 159 -2.74 6.90 7.30
N VAL A 160 -2.71 7.92 6.47
CA VAL A 160 -1.89 7.94 5.26
C VAL A 160 -0.65 8.78 5.53
N TYR A 161 0.52 8.21 5.27
CA TYR A 161 1.79 8.91 5.36
C TYR A 161 2.48 8.94 3.99
N GLN A 162 3.00 10.10 3.62
CA GLN A 162 3.99 10.20 2.55
C GLN A 162 5.40 9.91 3.11
N GLN A 163 6.40 9.83 2.23
CA GLN A 163 7.77 9.46 2.61
C GLN A 163 8.35 10.37 3.70
N ASP A 164 8.03 11.67 3.69
CA ASP A 164 8.51 12.63 4.71
C ASP A 164 7.84 12.43 6.08
N GLY A 165 6.69 11.76 6.09
CA GLY A 165 5.90 11.47 7.29
C GLY A 165 6.43 10.32 8.14
N TYR A 166 7.46 9.61 7.68
CA TYR A 166 8.07 8.55 8.48
C TYR A 166 9.54 8.33 8.16
N SER A 167 10.26 7.73 9.11
CA SER A 167 11.59 7.14 8.87
C SER A 167 11.49 5.62 8.99
N CYS A 168 12.38 4.90 8.30
CA CYS A 168 12.38 3.43 8.27
C CYS A 168 13.81 2.90 8.41
N LYS A 169 14.12 2.33 9.59
CA LYS A 169 15.44 1.77 9.92
C LYS A 169 15.33 0.26 10.11
N ARG A 170 16.20 -0.51 9.45
CA ARG A 170 16.26 -1.96 9.66
C ARG A 170 16.99 -2.25 10.98
N ILE A 171 16.36 -2.99 11.90
CA ILE A 171 17.00 -3.45 13.14
C ILE A 171 17.56 -4.87 12.93
N TYR A 172 16.73 -5.77 12.41
CA TYR A 172 17.08 -7.16 12.12
C TYR A 172 16.68 -7.53 10.69
N ARG A 173 17.02 -8.75 10.24
CA ARG A 173 16.79 -9.23 8.87
C ARG A 173 15.37 -8.96 8.36
N TYR A 174 14.35 -9.18 9.20
CA TYR A 174 12.94 -9.02 8.85
C TYR A 174 12.19 -8.05 9.76
N THR A 175 12.91 -7.22 10.51
CA THR A 175 12.33 -6.31 11.50
C THR A 175 12.80 -4.90 11.22
N TYR A 176 11.83 -4.01 11.02
CA TYR A 176 12.04 -2.60 10.76
C TYR A 176 11.43 -1.77 11.88
N GLN A 177 12.13 -0.70 12.25
CA GLN A 177 11.61 0.39 13.05
C GLN A 177 11.04 1.46 12.13
N LEU A 178 9.77 1.79 12.32
CA LEU A 178 9.16 2.96 11.73
C LEU A 178 9.02 4.05 12.79
N GLU A 179 9.34 5.29 12.44
CA GLU A 179 9.05 6.46 13.27
C GLU A 179 8.12 7.38 12.50
N LEU A 180 6.84 7.33 12.85
CA LEU A 180 5.77 8.05 12.18
C LEU A 180 5.58 9.44 12.78
N ALA A 181 5.21 10.42 11.97
CA ALA A 181 4.77 11.71 12.47
C ALA A 181 3.51 11.55 13.36
N GLY A 182 3.57 12.10 14.57
CA GLY A 182 2.47 12.11 15.54
C GLY A 182 1.73 13.45 15.59
N LEU A 183 0.95 13.66 16.65
CA LEU A 183 0.22 14.91 16.90
C LEU A 183 1.13 16.08 17.29
N ARG A 184 2.26 15.79 17.95
CA ARG A 184 3.20 16.81 18.44
C ARG A 184 4.34 16.97 17.45
N ARG A 185 4.66 18.22 17.08
CA ARG A 185 5.80 18.53 16.21
C ARG A 185 7.09 18.00 16.83
N GLY A 186 7.92 17.34 16.02
CA GLY A 186 9.21 16.77 16.45
C GLY A 186 9.12 15.43 17.19
N LYS A 187 7.98 15.09 17.81
CA LYS A 187 7.79 13.80 18.47
C LYS A 187 7.28 12.77 17.45
N ARG A 188 8.02 11.68 17.28
CA ARG A 188 7.64 10.58 16.37
C ARG A 188 7.18 9.34 17.13
N ASN A 189 6.16 8.69 16.59
CA ASN A 189 5.57 7.47 17.09
C ASN A 189 6.37 6.27 16.56
N ARG A 190 7.05 5.57 17.47
CA ARG A 190 7.94 4.46 17.14
C ARG A 190 7.17 3.14 17.11
N LEU A 191 7.26 2.43 15.99
CA LEU A 191 6.65 1.12 15.74
C LEU A 191 7.70 0.11 15.29
N LEU A 192 7.51 -1.15 15.66
CA LEU A 192 8.26 -2.29 15.13
C LEU A 192 7.38 -3.07 14.16
N VAL A 193 7.92 -3.38 12.98
CA VAL A 193 7.15 -3.99 11.89
C VAL A 193 7.93 -5.18 11.34
N ARG A 194 7.23 -6.28 11.05
CA ARG A 194 7.84 -7.46 10.44
C ARG A 194 7.66 -7.44 8.93
N SER A 195 8.75 -7.20 8.20
CA SER A 195 8.73 -7.10 6.74
C SER A 195 9.96 -7.75 6.11
N ASN A 196 9.76 -8.42 4.97
CA ASN A 196 10.87 -8.92 4.14
C ASN A 196 11.45 -7.84 3.20
N ARG A 197 10.86 -6.66 3.16
CA ARG A 197 11.27 -5.53 2.31
C ARG A 197 11.35 -4.25 3.11
N LYS A 198 12.25 -3.35 2.72
CA LYS A 198 12.28 -2.00 3.25
C LYS A 198 10.99 -1.29 2.84
N ILE A 199 10.31 -0.70 3.81
CA ILE A 199 9.09 0.08 3.59
C ILE A 199 9.50 1.45 3.04
N THR A 200 8.98 1.81 1.87
CA THR A 200 9.30 3.05 1.14
C THR A 200 8.07 3.56 0.39
N GLY A 201 8.04 4.86 0.10
CA GLY A 201 6.97 5.52 -0.63
C GLY A 201 5.79 5.87 0.27
N GLN A 202 4.61 6.04 -0.32
CA GLN A 202 3.38 6.27 0.44
C GLN A 202 2.96 4.99 1.17
N ILE A 203 2.64 5.13 2.45
CA ILE A 203 2.17 4.03 3.30
C ILE A 203 0.81 4.35 3.90
N ARG A 204 0.03 3.31 4.20
CA ARG A 204 -1.16 3.42 5.03
C ARG A 204 -0.97 2.59 6.28
N LEU A 205 -1.11 3.21 7.45
CA LEU A 205 -1.25 2.52 8.71
C LEU A 205 -2.74 2.27 8.93
N ILE A 206 -3.15 1.02 9.08
CA ILE A 206 -4.55 0.61 9.21
C ILE A 206 -4.70 -0.22 10.48
N TYR A 207 -5.73 0.04 11.27
CA TYR A 207 -6.14 -0.86 12.35
C TYR A 207 -7.15 -1.89 11.80
N ASN A 208 -6.81 -3.16 11.89
CA ASN A 208 -7.69 -4.26 11.49
C ASN A 208 -8.47 -4.76 12.72
N PRO A 209 -9.79 -4.50 12.81
CA PRO A 209 -10.57 -4.88 13.98
C PRO A 209 -10.76 -6.39 14.12
N LEU A 210 -10.77 -7.14 13.01
CA LEU A 210 -10.92 -8.60 13.03
C LEU A 210 -9.69 -9.29 13.61
N LEU A 211 -8.50 -8.79 13.26
CA LEU A 211 -7.23 -9.32 13.74
C LEU A 211 -6.69 -8.56 14.97
N GLN A 212 -7.44 -7.56 15.45
CA GLN A 212 -7.09 -6.67 16.56
C GLN A 212 -5.65 -6.17 16.53
N ARG A 213 -5.19 -5.71 15.35
CA ARG A 213 -3.80 -5.28 15.17
C ARG A 213 -3.65 -4.16 14.16
N PHE A 214 -2.53 -3.45 14.25
CA PHE A 214 -2.12 -2.50 13.23
C PHE A 214 -1.37 -3.19 12.09
N GLU A 215 -1.59 -2.69 10.88
CA GLU A 215 -0.95 -3.13 9.65
C GLU A 215 -0.40 -1.94 8.88
N ILE A 216 0.76 -2.09 8.26
CA ILE A 216 1.29 -1.14 7.29
C ILE A 216 1.06 -1.70 5.89
N HIS A 217 0.35 -0.93 5.08
CA HIS A 217 0.06 -1.23 3.69
C HIS A 217 0.92 -0.31 2.81
N PHE A 218 1.72 -0.88 1.92
CA PHE A 218 2.59 -0.09 1.04
C PHE A 218 2.73 -0.73 -0.34
N LEU A 219 2.93 0.09 -1.36
CA LEU A 219 3.02 -0.38 -2.73
C LEU A 219 4.42 -0.90 -3.04
N VAL A 220 4.49 -2.07 -3.70
CA VAL A 220 5.74 -2.68 -4.14
C VAL A 220 5.71 -2.87 -5.65
N ASN A 221 6.75 -2.40 -6.31
CA ASN A 221 6.99 -2.61 -7.73
C ASN A 221 7.88 -3.85 -7.93
N TYR A 222 7.38 -4.83 -8.69
CA TYR A 222 8.09 -6.06 -9.04
C TYR A 222 8.72 -6.00 -10.44
N GLY A 223 8.74 -4.83 -11.06
CA GLY A 223 9.21 -4.63 -12.41
C GLY A 223 8.11 -4.82 -13.45
N VAL A 224 8.54 -5.04 -14.69
CA VAL A 224 7.65 -5.16 -15.85
C VAL A 224 7.56 -6.62 -16.26
N VAL A 225 6.34 -7.09 -16.51
CA VAL A 225 6.11 -8.44 -17.04
C VAL A 225 5.71 -8.32 -18.51
N ASN A 226 6.40 -9.07 -19.35
CA ASN A 226 6.00 -9.30 -20.73
C ASN A 226 4.96 -10.43 -20.70
N VAL A 227 3.70 -10.10 -20.92
CA VAL A 227 2.66 -11.12 -21.08
C VAL A 227 2.79 -11.66 -22.49
N THR A 228 3.26 -12.90 -22.69
CA THR A 228 3.24 -13.53 -24.03
C THR A 228 1.85 -14.10 -24.31
N SER A 229 1.37 -13.99 -25.55
CA SER A 229 0.09 -14.59 -25.97
C SER A 229 0.15 -16.12 -26.02
N GLU A 230 1.35 -16.68 -26.18
CA GLU A 230 1.58 -18.12 -26.14
C GLU A 230 1.90 -18.53 -24.71
N ARG A 231 1.00 -19.34 -24.13
CA ARG A 231 1.22 -20.01 -22.85
C ARG A 231 1.75 -21.41 -23.15
N ARG A 232 3.03 -21.62 -22.91
CA ARG A 232 3.63 -22.96 -22.93
C ARG A 232 3.38 -23.60 -21.57
N CYS A 233 2.82 -24.81 -21.57
CA CYS A 233 2.74 -25.63 -20.35
C CYS A 233 4.12 -26.24 -20.10
N LEU A 234 4.69 -25.99 -18.93
CA LEU A 234 5.93 -26.59 -18.45
C LEU A 234 5.63 -27.30 -17.14
N GLY A 235 5.90 -28.60 -17.09
CA GLY A 235 5.92 -29.33 -15.83
C GLY A 235 7.15 -28.90 -15.05
N VAL A 236 6.98 -28.55 -13.78
CA VAL A 236 8.09 -28.13 -12.91
C VAL A 236 8.01 -28.94 -11.64
N ASP A 237 9.04 -29.74 -11.38
CA ASP A 237 9.21 -30.47 -10.14
C ASP A 237 10.17 -29.73 -9.20
N LYS A 238 9.99 -29.89 -7.89
CA LYS A 238 10.79 -29.21 -6.86
C LYS A 238 11.74 -30.20 -6.19
N GLY A 239 13.04 -30.02 -6.43
CA GLY A 239 14.11 -30.81 -5.82
C GLY A 239 14.68 -30.24 -4.51
N TYR A 240 15.55 -31.03 -3.88
CA TYR A 240 16.38 -30.58 -2.74
C TYR A 240 17.75 -30.05 -3.21
N THR A 241 18.35 -30.71 -4.19
CA THR A 241 19.66 -30.36 -4.77
C THR A 241 19.58 -29.12 -5.67
N GLU A 242 18.51 -29.02 -6.45
CA GLU A 242 18.13 -27.90 -7.32
C GLU A 242 16.81 -27.28 -6.85
N VAL A 243 16.55 -26.03 -7.24
CA VAL A 243 15.29 -25.35 -6.86
C VAL A 243 14.12 -25.94 -7.64
N PHE A 244 14.29 -26.11 -8.94
CA PHE A 244 13.29 -26.65 -9.85
C PHE A 244 13.93 -27.47 -10.96
N TYR A 245 13.26 -28.53 -11.40
CA TYR A 245 13.60 -29.28 -12.59
C TYR A 245 12.40 -29.26 -13.54
N ASP A 246 12.60 -28.83 -14.78
CA ASP A 246 11.51 -28.75 -15.74
C ASP A 246 11.37 -30.01 -16.62
N SER A 247 10.21 -30.14 -17.27
CA SER A 247 9.94 -31.23 -18.23
C SER A 247 10.83 -31.19 -19.48
N ASP A 248 11.61 -30.13 -19.70
CA ASP A 248 12.60 -30.03 -20.79
C ASP A 248 13.99 -30.53 -20.35
N GLY A 249 14.14 -31.04 -19.13
CA GLY A 249 15.40 -31.53 -18.58
C GLY A 249 16.32 -30.43 -18.04
N ARG A 250 15.81 -29.21 -17.83
CA ARG A 250 16.60 -28.08 -17.32
C ARG A 250 16.47 -27.97 -15.81
N ALA A 251 17.63 -27.98 -15.14
CA ALA A 251 17.74 -27.71 -13.72
C ALA A 251 17.92 -26.20 -13.46
N TYR A 252 17.08 -25.64 -12.60
CA TYR A 252 17.14 -24.26 -12.16
C TYR A 252 17.60 -24.16 -10.71
N GLY A 253 18.51 -23.22 -10.44
CA GLY A 253 19.02 -22.99 -9.10
C GLY A 253 19.86 -24.16 -8.57
N LEU A 254 20.71 -24.72 -9.42
CA LEU A 254 21.73 -25.69 -9.05
C LEU A 254 22.54 -25.19 -7.84
N GLY A 255 22.81 -26.09 -6.88
CA GLY A 255 23.56 -25.78 -5.67
C GLY A 255 22.71 -25.26 -4.50
N LEU A 256 21.37 -25.23 -4.64
CA LEU A 256 20.46 -24.95 -3.53
C LEU A 256 20.70 -25.93 -2.37
N GLY A 257 20.87 -27.23 -2.66
CA GLY A 257 21.09 -28.25 -1.64
C GLY A 257 22.28 -27.90 -0.74
N LYS A 258 23.42 -27.57 -1.33
CA LYS A 258 24.63 -27.15 -0.58
C LYS A 258 24.37 -25.91 0.27
N LEU A 259 23.67 -24.91 -0.26
CA LEU A 259 23.29 -23.71 0.51
C LEU A 259 22.32 -24.03 1.66
N ALA A 260 21.37 -24.94 1.42
CA ALA A 260 20.40 -25.38 2.41
C ALA A 260 21.07 -26.19 3.52
N THR A 261 21.96 -27.12 3.19
CA THR A 261 22.78 -27.89 4.14
C THR A 261 23.65 -26.96 4.98
N ASN A 262 24.43 -26.07 4.37
CA ASN A 262 25.27 -25.10 5.09
C ASN A 262 24.45 -24.23 6.07
N LYS A 263 23.25 -23.81 5.65
CA LYS A 263 22.35 -23.04 6.52
C LYS A 263 21.81 -23.90 7.66
N SER A 264 21.42 -25.14 7.37
CA SER A 264 20.95 -26.12 8.36
C SER A 264 22.02 -26.36 9.43
N ASP A 265 23.24 -26.70 9.01
CA ASP A 265 24.37 -26.97 9.90
C ASP A 265 24.70 -25.76 10.77
N ARG A 266 24.67 -24.56 10.19
CA ARG A 266 24.85 -23.31 10.94
C ARG A 266 23.76 -23.11 11.99
N ILE A 267 22.49 -23.39 11.66
CA ILE A 267 21.37 -23.28 12.61
C ILE A 267 21.49 -24.32 13.72
N VAL A 268 21.83 -25.57 13.38
CA VAL A 268 22.04 -26.66 14.33
C VAL A 268 23.17 -26.29 15.30
N LYS A 269 24.33 -25.85 14.80
CA LYS A 269 25.45 -25.41 15.64
C LYS A 269 25.04 -24.26 16.56
N LYS A 270 24.34 -23.25 16.05
CA LYS A 270 23.85 -22.13 16.86
C LYS A 270 22.90 -22.59 17.97
N ASN A 271 21.95 -23.47 17.65
CA ASN A 271 20.96 -23.96 18.62
C ASN A 271 21.57 -24.89 19.66
N ARG A 272 22.57 -25.71 19.29
CA ARG A 272 23.35 -26.51 20.26
C ARG A 272 24.06 -25.62 21.29
N ASN A 273 24.73 -24.57 20.84
CA ASN A 273 25.40 -23.62 21.75
C ASN A 273 24.39 -22.91 22.66
N ARG A 274 23.24 -22.48 22.12
CA ARG A 274 22.15 -21.91 22.94
C ARG A 274 21.61 -22.90 23.97
N GLY A 275 21.45 -24.18 23.60
CA GLY A 275 21.02 -25.23 24.50
C GLY A 275 21.97 -25.41 25.69
N GLN A 276 23.29 -25.35 25.45
CA GLN A 276 24.30 -25.39 26.52
C GLN A 276 24.19 -24.18 27.46
N LEU A 277 24.02 -22.97 26.90
CA LEU A 277 23.82 -21.76 27.71
C LEU A 277 22.53 -21.83 28.54
N TRP A 278 21.43 -22.34 27.97
CA TRP A 278 20.18 -22.58 28.70
C TRP A 278 20.35 -23.57 29.85
N ALA A 279 21.07 -24.67 29.62
CA ALA A 279 21.36 -25.65 30.67
C ALA A 279 22.19 -25.03 31.80
N LEU A 280 23.20 -24.21 31.45
CA LEU A 280 24.03 -23.50 32.43
C LEU A 280 23.22 -22.47 33.23
N HIS A 281 22.39 -21.68 32.56
CA HIS A 281 21.47 -20.73 33.20
C HIS A 281 20.57 -21.42 34.24
N ARG A 282 19.89 -22.52 33.86
CA ARG A 282 19.02 -23.28 34.78
C ARG A 282 19.78 -23.83 35.99
N LYS A 283 21.02 -24.29 35.80
CA LYS A 283 21.85 -24.78 36.91
C LYS A 283 22.26 -23.64 37.86
N LEU A 284 22.62 -22.48 37.32
CA LEU A 284 23.11 -21.34 38.10
C LEU A 284 21.99 -20.52 38.74
N GLU A 285 20.73 -20.66 38.31
CA GLU A 285 19.59 -19.92 38.86
C GLU A 285 19.50 -19.99 40.40
N LYS A 286 19.82 -21.15 40.99
CA LYS A 286 19.82 -21.34 42.45
C LYS A 286 21.18 -21.11 43.13
N ILE A 287 22.28 -21.18 42.37
CA ILE A 287 23.65 -21.19 42.90
C ILE A 287 24.30 -19.82 42.80
N ASP A 288 24.15 -19.16 41.66
CA ASP A 288 24.68 -17.82 41.36
C ASP A 288 23.68 -17.07 40.46
N PRO A 289 22.65 -16.44 41.07
CA PRO A 289 21.60 -15.75 40.33
C PRO A 289 22.14 -14.60 39.47
N ALA A 290 23.20 -13.91 39.90
CA ALA A 290 23.78 -12.78 39.18
C ALA A 290 24.47 -13.23 37.88
N LYS A 291 25.20 -14.35 37.91
CA LYS A 291 25.77 -14.95 36.69
C LYS A 291 24.70 -15.57 35.81
N SER A 292 23.67 -16.17 36.40
CA SER A 292 22.52 -16.70 35.67
C SER A 292 21.80 -15.62 34.86
N ALA A 293 21.57 -14.43 35.46
CA ALA A 293 20.95 -13.29 34.79
C ALA A 293 21.79 -12.77 33.60
N ARG A 294 23.12 -12.64 33.78
CA ARG A 294 24.03 -12.22 32.69
C ARG A 294 24.03 -13.19 31.50
N ILE A 295 23.92 -14.49 31.75
CA ILE A 295 23.82 -15.49 30.68
C ILE A 295 22.49 -15.32 29.91
N LEU A 296 21.40 -15.01 30.62
CA LEU A 296 20.09 -14.80 30.00
C LEU A 296 20.08 -13.60 29.04
N GLU A 297 20.85 -12.55 29.32
CA GLU A 297 20.95 -11.36 28.45
C GLU A 297 21.59 -11.64 27.08
N ILE A 298 22.41 -12.70 26.96
CA ILE A 298 23.19 -13.01 25.75
C ILE A 298 22.67 -14.19 24.91
N ILE A 299 21.65 -14.92 25.39
CA ILE A 299 21.04 -16.08 24.69
C ILE A 299 20.12 -15.64 23.54
#